data_AF-A0A9J6GPZ9-F1
#
_entry.id   AF-A0A9J6GPZ9-F1
#
_cell.length_a   1.000
_cell.length_b   1.000
_cell.length_c   1.000
_cell.angle_alpha   90.00
_cell.angle_beta   90.00
_cell.angle_gamma   90.00
#
_symmetry.space_group_name_H-M   'P 1'
#
loop_
_entity.id
_entity.type
_entity.pdbx_description
1 polymer ?
#
loop_
_entity_poly.entity_id
_entity_poly.type
_entity_poly.pdbx_seq_one_letter_code
_entity_poly.pdbx_strand_id
1 'polypeptide(L)'
;MVELSPYLPNDVERLRDVWYTQFTGMYKANVEHWRVCMHSIDRAVPLYLLYIYSDHLNKSSFKEVVVQFPAGQDAIKQYFGLVQHLRKDMVDAYTSQKARMRQWPGSVFDTDVMYDMQRQTVCYFYDTGKLFPEMVWSEVSAENFRTVVQCFEDKYSAIDDPTNPSHKLKGSNVNESLFEESAAIAPAFKDNCAKANPAYMKHQMHATNQALIKERVNLALKNSHEFSRVFQCDGNKAMNPSHKCPIWSS
;
A
#
# COMPACT_ATOMS: atom_id res chain seq x y z
N MET A 1 -1.61 2.41 -22.08
CA MET A 1 -0.69 1.61 -22.93
C MET A 1 0.16 0.67 -22.08
N VAL A 2 0.79 1.15 -21.00
CA VAL A 2 1.59 0.33 -20.07
C VAL A 2 0.82 -0.86 -19.48
N GLU A 3 -0.44 -0.69 -19.07
CA GLU A 3 -1.24 -1.76 -18.45
C GLU A 3 -1.64 -2.89 -19.43
N LEU A 4 -1.70 -2.57 -20.73
CA LEU A 4 -2.01 -3.55 -21.78
C LEU A 4 -0.75 -4.18 -22.40
N SER A 5 0.43 -3.60 -22.14
CA SER A 5 1.72 -4.11 -22.63
C SER A 5 1.97 -5.60 -22.35
N PRO A 6 1.51 -6.22 -21.25
CA PRO A 6 1.75 -7.65 -21.02
C PRO A 6 1.02 -8.54 -22.02
N TYR A 7 -0.03 -8.03 -22.66
CA TYR A 7 -0.83 -8.76 -23.65
C TYR A 7 -0.44 -8.44 -25.09
N LEU A 8 0.56 -7.57 -25.29
CA LEU A 8 1.04 -7.14 -26.60
C LEU A 8 2.35 -7.89 -26.94
N PRO A 9 2.77 -7.89 -28.21
CA PRO A 9 4.03 -8.52 -28.61
C PRO A 9 5.24 -8.01 -27.81
N ASN A 10 6.26 -8.84 -27.66
CA ASN A 10 7.45 -8.60 -26.82
C ASN A 10 8.14 -7.23 -27.05
N ASP A 11 8.02 -6.65 -28.24
CA ASP A 11 8.60 -5.33 -28.54
C ASP A 11 7.90 -4.19 -27.76
N VAL A 12 6.62 -4.35 -27.44
CA VAL A 12 5.87 -3.39 -26.61
C VAL A 12 6.21 -3.57 -25.12
N GLU A 13 6.57 -4.78 -24.70
CA GLU A 13 7.07 -5.04 -23.36
C GLU A 13 8.39 -4.31 -23.09
N ARG A 14 9.29 -4.28 -24.08
CA ARG A 14 10.54 -3.50 -23.99
C ARG A 14 10.30 -2.00 -23.78
N LEU A 15 9.26 -1.43 -24.41
CA LEU A 15 8.90 -0.03 -24.20
C LEU A 15 8.44 0.24 -22.77
N ARG A 16 7.70 -0.70 -22.16
CA ARG A 16 7.35 -0.61 -20.73
C ARG A 16 8.62 -0.60 -19.88
N ASP A 17 9.56 -1.49 -20.15
CA ASP A 17 10.77 -1.59 -19.33
C ASP A 17 11.63 -0.33 -19.42
N VAL A 18 11.77 0.24 -20.63
CA VAL A 18 12.43 1.55 -20.82
C VAL A 18 11.70 2.64 -20.05
N TRP A 19 10.37 2.73 -20.18
CA TRP A 19 9.57 3.72 -19.45
C TRP A 19 9.73 3.56 -17.94
N TYR A 20 9.60 2.36 -17.40
CA TYR A 20 9.74 2.08 -15.97
C TYR A 20 11.15 2.41 -15.47
N THR A 21 12.17 2.09 -16.26
CA THR A 21 13.57 2.42 -15.94
C THR A 21 13.79 3.92 -15.88
N GLN A 22 13.20 4.69 -16.80
CA GLN A 22 13.29 6.15 -16.78
C GLN A 22 12.62 6.75 -15.54
N PHE A 23 11.46 6.25 -15.14
CA PHE A 23 10.71 6.79 -14.00
C PHE A 23 11.28 6.37 -12.65
N THR A 24 11.75 5.14 -12.53
CA THR A 24 12.16 4.56 -11.24
C THR A 24 13.68 4.44 -11.09
N GLY A 25 14.44 4.68 -12.16
CA GLY A 25 15.88 4.35 -12.23
C GLY A 25 16.17 2.86 -12.15
N MET A 26 15.14 2.00 -12.14
CA MET A 26 15.28 0.56 -11.98
C MET A 26 15.09 -0.13 -13.33
N TYR A 27 16.16 -0.71 -13.85
CA TYR A 27 16.02 -1.67 -14.93
C TYR A 27 15.49 -2.99 -14.35
N LYS A 28 14.18 -3.21 -14.45
CA LYS A 28 13.52 -4.47 -14.04
C LYS A 28 13.65 -5.51 -15.16
N ALA A 29 14.88 -5.93 -15.47
CA ALA A 29 15.16 -6.90 -16.53
C ALA A 29 14.44 -8.26 -16.37
N ASN A 30 14.08 -8.62 -15.13
CA ASN A 30 13.80 -10.01 -14.76
C ASN A 30 12.47 -10.19 -14.01
N VAL A 31 11.47 -9.33 -14.21
CA VAL A 31 10.12 -9.72 -13.78
C VAL A 31 9.63 -10.75 -14.78
N GLU A 32 9.52 -12.00 -14.32
CA GLU A 32 9.04 -13.09 -15.16
C GLU A 32 7.68 -12.71 -15.78
N HIS A 33 7.53 -12.88 -17.09
CA HIS A 33 6.36 -12.43 -17.85
C HIS A 33 5.03 -12.90 -17.24
N TRP A 34 4.99 -14.14 -16.71
CA TRP A 34 3.80 -14.67 -16.03
C TRP A 34 3.37 -13.83 -14.82
N ARG A 35 4.30 -13.23 -14.06
CA ARG A 35 3.97 -12.38 -12.91
C ARG A 35 3.27 -11.10 -13.34
N VAL A 36 3.73 -10.55 -14.46
CA VAL A 36 3.14 -9.35 -15.04
C VAL A 36 1.72 -9.63 -15.53
N CYS A 37 1.53 -10.75 -16.25
CA CYS A 37 0.20 -11.19 -16.69
C CYS A 37 -0.73 -11.45 -15.49
N MET A 38 -0.24 -12.15 -14.47
CA MET A 38 -1.02 -12.41 -13.25
C MET A 38 -1.46 -11.12 -12.55
N HIS A 39 -0.57 -10.14 -12.43
CA HIS A 39 -0.90 -8.86 -11.82
C HIS A 39 -1.92 -8.05 -12.66
N SER A 40 -1.84 -8.12 -13.98
CA SER A 40 -2.86 -7.50 -14.84
C SER A 40 -4.22 -8.21 -14.76
N ILE A 41 -4.23 -9.55 -14.68
CA ILE A 41 -5.46 -10.33 -14.46
C ILE A 41 -6.06 -9.97 -13.11
N ASP A 42 -5.24 -9.92 -12.07
CA ASP A 42 -5.66 -9.57 -10.72
C ASP A 42 -6.32 -8.20 -10.63
N ARG A 43 -5.75 -7.18 -11.26
CA ARG A 43 -6.42 -5.85 -11.33
C ARG A 43 -7.76 -5.88 -12.06
N ALA A 44 -7.92 -6.79 -13.01
CA ALA A 44 -9.12 -6.86 -13.83
C ALA A 44 -10.23 -7.71 -13.18
N VAL A 45 -9.86 -8.81 -12.53
CA VAL A 45 -10.77 -9.85 -12.04
C VAL A 45 -10.38 -10.41 -10.64
N PRO A 46 -10.12 -9.56 -9.63
CA PRO A 46 -9.48 -9.97 -8.37
C PRO A 46 -10.27 -11.06 -7.62
N LEU A 47 -11.60 -10.98 -7.62
CA LEU A 47 -12.47 -11.95 -6.94
C LEU A 47 -12.43 -13.35 -7.57
N TYR A 48 -12.24 -13.44 -8.89
CA TYR A 48 -12.13 -14.74 -9.56
C TYR A 48 -10.82 -15.44 -9.20
N LEU A 49 -9.73 -14.68 -9.14
CA LEU A 49 -8.46 -15.22 -8.68
C LEU A 49 -8.49 -15.58 -7.19
N LEU A 50 -9.21 -14.83 -6.34
CA LEU A 50 -9.44 -15.24 -4.93
C LEU A 50 -10.15 -16.58 -4.86
N TYR A 51 -11.20 -16.78 -5.66
CA TYR A 51 -11.94 -18.04 -5.71
C TYR A 51 -11.00 -19.21 -6.06
N ILE A 52 -10.22 -19.07 -7.13
CA ILE A 52 -9.19 -20.04 -7.53
C ILE A 52 -8.19 -20.26 -6.40
N TYR A 53 -7.64 -19.19 -5.83
CA TYR A 53 -6.64 -19.27 -4.77
C TYR A 53 -7.18 -19.99 -3.52
N SER A 54 -8.41 -19.70 -3.12
CA SER A 54 -9.06 -20.32 -1.95
C SER A 54 -9.34 -21.81 -2.13
N ASP A 55 -9.75 -22.25 -3.33
CA ASP A 55 -9.97 -23.68 -3.61
C ASP A 55 -8.65 -24.46 -3.69
N HIS A 56 -7.58 -23.81 -4.15
CA HIS A 56 -6.28 -24.46 -4.39
C HIS A 56 -5.28 -24.37 -3.24
N LEU A 57 -5.38 -23.38 -2.34
CA LEU A 57 -4.58 -23.33 -1.11
C LEU A 57 -4.67 -24.63 -0.28
N ASN A 58 -5.75 -25.38 -0.46
CA ASN A 58 -6.00 -26.63 0.26
C ASN A 58 -5.61 -27.90 -0.54
N LYS A 59 -5.17 -27.80 -1.80
CA LYS A 59 -5.13 -28.96 -2.72
C LYS A 59 -3.89 -29.13 -3.62
N SER A 60 -3.14 -28.07 -3.98
CA SER A 60 -1.89 -28.18 -4.79
C SER A 60 -1.14 -26.84 -4.92
N SER A 61 0.10 -26.84 -5.44
CA SER A 61 0.86 -25.60 -5.61
C SER A 61 0.22 -24.73 -6.71
N PHE A 62 -0.16 -23.48 -6.38
CA PHE A 62 -0.80 -22.52 -7.29
C PHE A 62 -0.09 -22.38 -8.66
N LYS A 63 1.24 -22.61 -8.68
CA LYS A 63 2.07 -22.59 -9.89
C LYS A 63 1.65 -23.65 -10.93
N GLU A 64 1.22 -24.83 -10.51
CA GLU A 64 0.79 -25.92 -11.41
C GLU A 64 -0.50 -25.58 -12.17
N VAL A 65 -1.38 -24.80 -11.54
CA VAL A 65 -2.65 -24.36 -12.13
C VAL A 65 -2.43 -23.24 -13.15
N VAL A 66 -1.56 -22.27 -12.83
CA VAL A 66 -1.25 -21.14 -13.73
C VAL A 66 -0.63 -21.61 -15.06
N VAL A 67 0.16 -22.69 -15.03
CA VAL A 67 0.79 -23.27 -16.23
C VAL A 67 -0.21 -23.95 -17.18
N GLN A 68 -1.41 -24.30 -16.69
CA GLN A 68 -2.46 -24.93 -17.51
C GLN A 68 -3.33 -23.92 -18.28
N PHE A 69 -3.20 -22.61 -18.01
CA PHE A 69 -3.92 -21.62 -18.79
C PHE A 69 -3.39 -21.60 -20.24
N PRO A 70 -4.28 -21.71 -21.25
CA PRO A 70 -3.87 -21.69 -22.64
C PRO A 70 -3.14 -20.38 -22.94
N ALA A 71 -1.90 -20.44 -23.41
CA ALA A 71 -1.15 -19.27 -23.86
C ALA A 71 -1.48 -18.97 -25.34
N GLY A 72 -1.69 -17.69 -25.70
CA GLY A 72 -1.85 -17.25 -27.09
C GLY A 72 -3.03 -16.29 -27.36
N GLN A 73 -3.38 -16.11 -28.63
CA GLN A 73 -4.45 -15.18 -29.07
C GLN A 73 -5.83 -15.47 -28.44
N ASP A 74 -6.12 -16.73 -28.11
CA ASP A 74 -7.37 -17.11 -27.46
C ASP A 74 -7.41 -16.69 -25.98
N ALA A 75 -6.27 -16.65 -25.29
CA ALA A 75 -6.17 -16.14 -23.92
C ALA A 75 -6.51 -14.65 -23.86
N ILE A 76 -6.03 -13.89 -24.86
CA ILE A 76 -6.29 -12.45 -24.98
C ILE A 76 -7.78 -12.20 -25.26
N LYS A 77 -8.40 -12.96 -26.18
CA LYS A 77 -9.84 -12.85 -26.46
C LYS A 77 -10.69 -13.25 -25.24
N GLN A 78 -10.34 -14.33 -24.55
CA GLN A 78 -11.03 -14.75 -23.34
C GLN A 78 -10.88 -13.72 -22.22
N TYR A 79 -9.67 -13.16 -22.02
CA TYR A 79 -9.42 -12.06 -21.09
C TYR A 79 -10.30 -10.85 -21.42
N PHE A 80 -10.28 -10.35 -22.66
CA PHE A 80 -11.11 -9.20 -23.03
C PHE A 80 -12.61 -9.49 -22.91
N GLY A 81 -13.06 -10.71 -23.22
CA GLY A 81 -14.44 -11.13 -23.00
C GLY A 81 -14.84 -11.11 -21.52
N LEU A 82 -14.00 -11.68 -20.65
CA LEU A 82 -14.17 -11.66 -19.19
C LEU A 82 -14.18 -10.23 -18.64
N VAL A 83 -13.23 -9.40 -19.06
CA VAL A 83 -13.15 -7.99 -18.63
C VAL A 83 -14.37 -7.20 -19.08
N GLN A 84 -14.85 -7.40 -20.31
CA GLN A 84 -16.06 -6.73 -20.78
C GLN A 84 -17.31 -7.16 -20.01
N HIS A 85 -17.45 -8.45 -19.72
CA HIS A 85 -18.57 -8.98 -18.95
C HIS A 85 -18.54 -8.44 -17.52
N LEU A 86 -17.40 -8.54 -16.84
CA LEU A 86 -17.25 -8.05 -15.46
C LEU A 86 -17.38 -6.54 -15.36
N ARG A 87 -16.90 -5.78 -16.36
CA ARG A 87 -17.12 -4.33 -16.40
C ARG A 87 -18.60 -3.99 -16.52
N LYS A 88 -19.35 -4.74 -17.33
CA LYS A 88 -20.80 -4.57 -17.44
C LYS A 88 -21.48 -4.89 -16.12
N ASP A 89 -21.14 -6.02 -15.49
CA ASP A 89 -21.70 -6.38 -14.18
C ASP A 89 -21.36 -5.35 -13.11
N MET A 90 -20.13 -4.81 -13.09
CA MET A 90 -19.74 -3.71 -12.19
C MET A 90 -20.54 -2.43 -12.45
N VAL A 91 -20.74 -2.07 -13.72
CA VAL A 91 -21.53 -0.88 -14.10
C VAL A 91 -23.00 -1.06 -13.74
N ASP A 92 -23.57 -2.23 -14.00
CA ASP A 92 -24.97 -2.55 -13.67
C ASP A 92 -25.17 -2.60 -12.14
N ALA A 93 -24.19 -3.14 -11.42
CA ALA A 93 -24.13 -3.16 -9.96
C ALA A 93 -24.00 -1.76 -9.34
N TYR A 94 -23.20 -0.88 -9.97
CA TYR A 94 -23.01 0.52 -9.57
C TYR A 94 -24.26 1.36 -9.84
N THR A 95 -24.82 1.24 -11.05
CA THR A 95 -26.01 2.00 -11.49
C THR A 95 -27.28 1.58 -10.76
N SER A 96 -27.40 0.30 -10.37
CA SER A 96 -28.53 -0.19 -9.57
C SER A 96 -28.43 0.10 -8.08
N GLN A 97 -27.32 0.70 -7.59
CA GLN A 97 -26.98 0.91 -6.17
C GLN A 97 -27.00 -0.37 -5.30
N LYS A 98 -27.27 -1.55 -5.85
CA LYS A 98 -27.32 -2.83 -5.11
C LYS A 98 -25.95 -3.28 -4.61
N ALA A 99 -24.86 -2.78 -5.18
CA ALA A 99 -23.50 -3.24 -4.86
C ALA A 99 -22.65 -2.31 -4.00
N ARG A 100 -23.22 -1.23 -3.46
CA ARG A 100 -22.48 -0.33 -2.55
C ARG A 100 -21.89 -1.05 -1.34
N MET A 101 -22.39 -2.24 -0.98
CA MET A 101 -22.00 -2.95 0.24
C MET A 101 -21.05 -4.16 0.07
N ARG A 102 -20.54 -4.49 -1.12
CA ARG A 102 -19.74 -5.74 -1.26
C ARG A 102 -18.51 -5.71 -2.17
N GLN A 103 -18.16 -4.58 -2.76
CA GLN A 103 -16.96 -4.52 -3.62
C GLN A 103 -15.71 -4.36 -2.77
N TRP A 104 -14.86 -5.39 -2.75
CA TRP A 104 -13.53 -5.34 -2.14
C TRP A 104 -12.70 -4.24 -2.83
N PRO A 105 -12.15 -3.26 -2.10
CA PRO A 105 -11.57 -2.06 -2.70
C PRO A 105 -10.16 -2.25 -3.26
N GLY A 106 -9.49 -3.38 -2.94
CA GLY A 106 -8.12 -3.68 -3.38
C GLY A 106 -8.03 -4.97 -4.21
N SER A 107 -6.81 -5.39 -4.52
CA SER A 107 -6.60 -6.78 -4.90
C SER A 107 -6.70 -7.69 -3.67
N VAL A 108 -6.97 -8.96 -3.92
CA VAL A 108 -7.00 -10.02 -2.90
C VAL A 108 -5.61 -10.60 -2.63
N PHE A 109 -4.65 -10.28 -3.49
CA PHE A 109 -3.22 -10.59 -3.33
C PHE A 109 -2.41 -9.38 -2.90
N ASP A 110 -3.02 -8.20 -2.83
CA ASP A 110 -2.41 -7.09 -2.11
C ASP A 110 -2.21 -7.53 -0.66
N THR A 111 -0.97 -7.49 -0.22
CA THR A 111 -0.61 -7.74 1.19
C THR A 111 -0.96 -6.55 2.08
N ASP A 112 -1.42 -5.46 1.48
CA ASP A 112 -1.63 -4.20 2.16
C ASP A 112 -3.00 -4.18 2.87
N VAL A 113 -3.00 -3.68 4.10
CA VAL A 113 -4.23 -3.39 4.84
C VAL A 113 -4.84 -2.13 4.22
N MET A 114 -6.12 -2.16 3.87
CA MET A 114 -6.84 -0.95 3.50
C MET A 114 -7.92 -0.62 4.53
N TYR A 115 -8.02 0.66 4.91
CA TYR A 115 -9.16 1.18 5.64
C TYR A 115 -10.07 1.99 4.70
N ASP A 116 -11.31 1.53 4.53
CA ASP A 116 -12.33 2.26 3.78
C ASP A 116 -13.05 3.22 4.73
N MET A 117 -12.79 4.52 4.59
CA MET A 117 -13.39 5.55 5.45
C MET A 117 -14.92 5.68 5.25
N GLN A 118 -15.43 5.45 4.04
CA GLN A 118 -16.87 5.57 3.76
C GLN A 118 -17.65 4.42 4.38
N ARG A 119 -17.03 3.23 4.43
CA ARG A 119 -17.62 2.03 5.03
C ARG A 119 -17.21 1.84 6.49
N GLN A 120 -16.17 2.55 6.93
CA GLN A 120 -15.50 2.41 8.22
C GLN A 120 -15.07 0.95 8.48
N THR A 121 -14.57 0.29 7.44
CA THR A 121 -14.18 -1.12 7.47
C THR A 121 -12.68 -1.25 7.21
N VAL A 122 -11.99 -1.99 8.07
CA VAL A 122 -10.63 -2.48 7.79
C VAL A 122 -10.78 -3.72 6.90
N CYS A 123 -10.28 -3.64 5.68
CA CYS A 123 -10.32 -4.74 4.71
C CYS A 123 -9.20 -5.74 5.02
N TYR A 124 -9.39 -6.50 6.09
CA TYR A 124 -8.53 -7.63 6.48
C TYR A 124 -9.45 -8.81 6.82
N PHE A 125 -9.93 -9.55 5.83
CA PHE A 125 -10.72 -10.78 6.00
C PHE A 125 -11.99 -10.72 6.89
N TYR A 126 -12.37 -9.57 7.49
CA TYR A 126 -13.51 -9.44 8.39
C TYR A 126 -14.21 -8.08 8.22
N ASP A 127 -15.42 -8.13 7.66
CA ASP A 127 -16.40 -7.06 7.83
C ASP A 127 -16.94 -7.14 9.26
N THR A 128 -16.74 -6.09 10.06
CA THR A 128 -17.29 -6.06 11.42
C THR A 128 -18.80 -5.82 11.45
N GLY A 129 -19.39 -5.43 10.31
CA GLY A 129 -20.81 -5.08 10.17
C GLY A 129 -21.22 -3.84 10.97
N LYS A 130 -20.25 -3.12 11.56
CA LYS A 130 -20.49 -1.97 12.42
C LYS A 130 -20.24 -0.70 11.64
N LEU A 131 -21.32 0.04 11.38
CA LEU A 131 -21.24 1.47 11.10
C LEU A 131 -20.80 2.14 12.41
N PHE A 132 -19.60 2.72 12.42
CA PHE A 132 -19.21 3.60 13.51
C PHE A 132 -20.07 4.87 13.40
N PRO A 133 -20.61 5.37 14.52
CA PRO A 133 -21.30 6.67 14.49
C PRO A 133 -20.36 7.72 13.89
N GLU A 134 -20.94 8.71 13.19
CA GLU A 134 -20.20 9.86 12.70
C GLU A 134 -19.32 10.38 13.86
N MET A 135 -18.00 10.28 13.68
CA MET A 135 -17.06 10.70 14.72
C MET A 135 -17.08 12.22 14.77
N VAL A 136 -17.97 12.76 15.59
CA VAL A 136 -18.04 14.20 15.85
C VAL A 136 -17.04 14.51 16.93
N TRP A 137 -15.86 14.98 16.52
CA TRP A 137 -14.88 15.55 17.45
C TRP A 137 -15.42 16.87 17.98
N SER A 138 -15.25 17.12 19.29
CA SER A 138 -15.40 18.49 19.79
C SER A 138 -14.34 19.41 19.15
N GLU A 139 -14.59 20.71 19.05
CA GLU A 139 -13.60 21.67 18.54
C GLU A 139 -12.27 21.57 19.30
N VAL A 140 -12.33 21.41 20.62
CA VAL A 140 -11.16 21.23 21.49
C VAL A 140 -10.40 19.95 21.15
N SER A 141 -11.11 18.83 20.98
CA SER A 141 -10.49 17.55 20.61
C SER A 141 -9.85 17.64 19.23
N ALA A 142 -10.51 18.28 18.27
CA ALA A 142 -10.00 18.48 16.92
C ALA A 142 -8.74 19.36 16.91
N GLU A 143 -8.71 20.42 17.71
CA GLU A 143 -7.53 21.29 17.83
C GLU A 143 -6.35 20.60 18.52
N ASN A 144 -6.60 19.83 19.57
CA ASN A 144 -5.59 18.99 20.19
C ASN A 144 -5.01 17.99 19.19
N PHE A 145 -5.87 17.37 18.37
CA PHE A 145 -5.43 16.47 17.32
C PHE A 145 -4.57 17.18 16.26
N ARG A 146 -4.95 18.39 15.81
CA ARG A 146 -4.12 19.20 14.90
C ARG A 146 -2.75 19.50 15.47
N THR A 147 -2.66 19.81 16.77
CA THR A 147 -1.38 20.07 17.45
C THR A 147 -0.47 18.84 17.40
N VAL A 148 -1.04 17.65 17.60
CA VAL A 148 -0.30 16.38 17.49
C VAL A 148 0.14 16.12 16.04
N VAL A 149 -0.74 16.34 15.06
CA VAL A 149 -0.39 16.21 13.63
C VAL A 149 0.77 17.14 13.27
N GLN A 150 0.72 18.40 13.69
CA GLN A 150 1.78 19.38 13.46
C GLN A 150 3.13 18.90 14.03
N CYS A 151 3.14 18.33 15.24
CA CYS A 151 4.35 17.78 15.86
C CYS A 151 5.03 16.73 14.96
N PHE A 152 4.25 15.86 14.30
CA PHE A 152 4.80 14.89 13.36
C PHE A 152 5.21 15.50 12.02
N GLU A 153 4.42 16.43 11.49
CA GLU A 153 4.79 17.16 10.27
C GLU A 153 6.16 17.84 10.44
N ASP A 154 6.39 18.46 11.60
CA ASP A 154 7.66 19.10 11.93
C ASP A 154 8.80 18.08 12.00
N LYS A 155 8.56 16.92 12.63
CA LYS A 155 9.55 15.84 12.73
C LYS A 155 9.91 15.23 11.38
N TYR A 156 8.93 14.96 10.53
CA TYR A 156 9.19 14.48 9.17
C TYR A 156 9.88 15.55 8.34
N SER A 157 9.47 16.82 8.48
CA SER A 157 10.07 17.94 7.75
C SER A 157 11.50 18.27 8.20
N ALA A 158 11.97 17.69 9.30
CA ALA A 158 13.36 17.79 9.75
C ALA A 158 14.29 16.78 9.05
N ILE A 159 13.76 15.78 8.36
CA ILE A 159 14.54 14.72 7.72
C ILE A 159 15.05 15.19 6.36
N ASP A 160 16.35 15.03 6.13
CA ASP A 160 17.00 15.34 4.86
C ASP A 160 16.59 14.34 3.76
N ASP A 161 16.43 14.84 2.54
CA ASP A 161 16.23 14.01 1.37
C ASP A 161 17.52 13.22 1.08
N PRO A 162 17.47 11.87 1.10
CA PRO A 162 18.64 11.03 0.89
C PRO A 162 19.25 11.18 -0.51
N THR A 163 18.50 11.72 -1.48
CA THR A 163 18.96 11.98 -2.85
C THR A 163 19.44 13.41 -3.06
N ASN A 164 19.05 14.34 -2.18
CA ASN A 164 19.48 15.72 -2.20
C ASN A 164 19.49 16.28 -0.77
N PRO A 165 20.62 16.18 -0.03
CA PRO A 165 20.69 16.62 1.36
C PRO A 165 20.37 18.11 1.58
N SER A 166 20.33 18.93 0.53
CA SER A 166 19.90 20.33 0.62
C SER A 166 18.38 20.50 0.67
N HIS A 167 17.62 19.42 0.47
CA HIS A 167 16.16 19.40 0.50
C HIS A 167 15.71 18.55 1.69
N LYS A 168 14.54 18.87 2.25
CA LYS A 168 13.93 18.10 3.34
C LYS A 168 12.64 17.44 2.88
N LEU A 169 12.21 16.42 3.60
CA LEU A 169 10.89 15.83 3.37
C LEU A 169 9.81 16.88 3.64
N LYS A 170 8.67 16.76 2.95
CA LYS A 170 7.50 17.59 3.22
C LYS A 170 6.58 16.82 4.17
N GLY A 171 6.63 17.14 5.47
CA GLY A 171 5.89 16.41 6.50
C GLY A 171 4.38 16.34 6.25
N SER A 172 3.78 17.39 5.69
CA SER A 172 2.35 17.43 5.34
C SER A 172 1.93 16.50 4.19
N ASN A 173 2.89 15.89 3.49
CA ASN A 173 2.58 14.83 2.53
C ASN A 173 2.49 13.45 3.21
N VAL A 174 2.97 13.28 4.45
CA VAL A 174 3.24 11.96 5.05
C VAL A 174 2.11 11.47 5.98
N ASN A 175 0.87 11.85 5.67
CA ASN A 175 -0.24 11.70 6.62
C ASN A 175 -0.61 10.24 6.90
N GLU A 176 -0.38 9.33 5.95
CA GLU A 176 -0.69 7.90 6.11
C GLU A 176 0.24 7.23 7.13
N SER A 177 1.55 7.50 7.04
CA SER A 177 2.55 6.94 7.95
C SER A 177 2.44 7.46 9.39
N LEU A 178 1.79 8.60 9.58
CA LEU A 178 1.65 9.27 10.88
C LEU A 178 0.72 8.49 11.81
N PHE A 179 -0.41 8.01 11.30
CA PHE A 179 -1.46 7.39 12.13
C PHE A 179 -1.30 5.89 12.27
N GLU A 180 -0.98 5.19 11.19
CA GLU A 180 -0.93 3.72 11.18
C GLU A 180 0.22 3.21 12.05
N GLU A 181 1.36 3.88 12.01
CA GLU A 181 2.60 3.35 12.57
C GLU A 181 2.86 3.74 14.01
N SER A 182 2.31 4.90 14.41
CA SER A 182 2.26 5.29 15.82
C SER A 182 1.27 4.44 16.61
N ALA A 183 0.20 3.94 15.97
CA ALA A 183 -0.79 3.05 16.57
C ALA A 183 -0.32 1.59 16.61
N ALA A 184 0.36 1.12 15.55
CA ALA A 184 0.69 -0.29 15.34
C ALA A 184 2.18 -0.60 15.53
N ILE A 185 2.80 -0.07 16.60
CA ILE A 185 4.23 -0.30 16.87
C ILE A 185 4.55 -1.80 17.03
N ALA A 186 3.65 -2.62 17.59
CA ALA A 186 3.95 -4.01 17.93
C ALA A 186 4.02 -5.02 16.77
N PRO A 187 3.12 -5.02 15.74
CA PRO A 187 3.21 -5.98 14.64
C PRO A 187 4.26 -5.65 13.56
N ALA A 188 4.68 -4.38 13.46
CA ALA A 188 5.36 -3.85 12.27
C ALA A 188 6.89 -4.06 12.20
N PHE A 189 7.52 -4.71 13.19
CA PHE A 189 8.99 -4.72 13.29
C PHE A 189 9.70 -5.63 12.29
N LYS A 190 9.16 -6.82 12.01
CA LYS A 190 9.89 -7.83 11.22
C LYS A 190 9.73 -7.63 9.71
N ASP A 191 8.63 -7.03 9.29
CA ASP A 191 8.24 -6.98 7.87
C ASP A 191 8.72 -5.70 7.15
N ASN A 192 9.29 -4.73 7.88
CA ASN A 192 9.73 -3.44 7.34
C ASN A 192 11.21 -3.39 6.93
N CYS A 193 11.88 -4.55 6.78
CA CYS A 193 13.23 -4.59 6.24
C CYS A 193 13.22 -4.48 4.71
N ALA A 194 13.37 -3.26 4.17
CA ALA A 194 13.44 -3.01 2.73
C ALA A 194 14.75 -2.33 2.31
N LYS A 195 15.29 -2.72 1.15
CA LYS A 195 16.37 -2.02 0.46
C LYS A 195 15.86 -1.49 -0.87
N ALA A 196 15.69 -0.17 -0.94
CA ALA A 196 15.33 0.54 -2.16
C ALA A 196 16.56 1.24 -2.75
N ASN A 197 16.58 1.44 -4.08
CA ASN A 197 17.60 2.28 -4.69
C ASN A 197 17.21 3.77 -4.62
N PRO A 198 18.18 4.68 -4.80
CA PRO A 198 17.95 6.12 -4.64
C PRO A 198 16.86 6.69 -5.55
N ALA A 199 16.77 6.23 -6.80
CA ALA A 199 15.78 6.73 -7.75
C ALA A 199 14.35 6.33 -7.34
N TYR A 200 14.15 5.09 -6.87
CA TYR A 200 12.88 4.66 -6.30
C TYR A 200 12.54 5.43 -5.01
N MET A 201 13.50 5.65 -4.12
CA MET A 201 13.27 6.44 -2.90
C MET A 201 12.83 7.86 -3.23
N LYS A 202 13.48 8.50 -4.21
CA LYS A 202 13.08 9.83 -4.70
C LYS A 202 11.65 9.81 -5.25
N HIS A 203 11.30 8.80 -6.04
CA HIS A 203 9.93 8.66 -6.55
C HIS A 203 8.93 8.51 -5.40
N GLN A 204 9.19 7.63 -4.44
CA GLN A 204 8.33 7.41 -3.28
C GLN A 204 8.07 8.71 -2.51
N MET A 205 9.12 9.50 -2.27
CA MET A 205 9.03 10.77 -1.54
C MET A 205 8.14 11.83 -2.22
N HIS A 206 8.12 11.86 -3.55
CA HIS A 206 7.38 12.89 -4.29
C HIS A 206 6.03 12.43 -4.80
N ALA A 207 5.85 11.12 -4.99
CA ALA A 207 4.65 10.54 -5.60
C ALA A 207 3.71 9.86 -4.61
N THR A 208 4.16 9.57 -3.38
CA THR A 208 3.35 8.89 -2.37
C THR A 208 3.16 9.76 -1.13
N ASN A 209 2.12 9.44 -0.37
CA ASN A 209 1.81 10.02 0.93
C ASN A 209 2.44 9.24 2.10
N GLN A 210 3.40 8.35 1.80
CA GLN A 210 4.07 7.50 2.76
C GLN A 210 5.51 7.99 2.99
N ALA A 211 6.00 7.85 4.22
CA ALA A 211 7.40 8.11 4.52
C ALA A 211 8.30 6.99 4.01
N LEU A 212 9.60 7.28 3.97
CA LEU A 212 10.61 6.25 3.77
C LEU A 212 10.48 5.18 4.86
N ILE A 213 10.51 3.90 4.48
CA ILE A 213 10.30 2.74 5.37
C ILE A 213 11.20 2.79 6.63
N LYS A 214 12.45 3.27 6.49
CA LYS A 214 13.34 3.46 7.64
C LYS A 214 12.82 4.49 8.63
N GLU A 215 12.30 5.61 8.13
CA GLU A 215 11.85 6.74 8.95
C GLU A 215 10.51 6.47 9.60
N ARG A 216 9.64 5.75 8.87
CA ARG A 216 8.42 5.10 9.37
C ARG A 216 8.66 4.34 10.68
N VAL A 217 9.60 3.39 10.68
CA VAL A 217 9.99 2.64 11.87
C VAL A 217 10.65 3.53 12.94
N ASN A 218 11.66 4.31 12.55
CA ASN A 218 12.46 5.05 13.52
C ASN A 218 11.68 6.15 14.24
N LEU A 219 10.79 6.87 13.56
CA LEU A 219 9.99 7.92 14.18
C LEU A 219 8.93 7.35 15.12
N ALA A 220 8.28 6.25 14.74
CA ALA A 220 7.37 5.53 15.63
C ALA A 220 8.09 5.12 16.93
N LEU A 221 9.29 4.55 16.79
CA LEU A 221 10.13 4.15 17.94
C LEU A 221 10.60 5.32 18.80
N LYS A 222 11.04 6.42 18.17
CA LYS A 222 11.47 7.63 18.89
C LYS A 222 10.35 8.19 19.76
N ASN A 223 9.10 8.04 19.33
CA ASN A 223 7.92 8.51 20.06
C ASN A 223 7.39 7.52 21.13
N SER A 224 7.80 6.24 21.11
CA SER A 224 7.38 5.28 22.13
C SER A 224 8.22 5.42 23.41
N HIS A 225 7.56 5.47 24.56
CA HIS A 225 8.21 5.41 25.87
C HIS A 225 8.59 3.97 26.23
N GLU A 226 7.74 3.02 25.86
CA GLU A 226 7.90 1.59 26.09
C GLU A 226 9.13 1.05 25.37
N PHE A 227 9.35 1.46 24.11
CA PHE A 227 10.57 1.11 23.38
C PHE A 227 11.82 1.59 24.12
N SER A 228 11.87 2.88 24.49
CA SER A 228 13.01 3.42 25.22
C SER A 228 13.23 2.73 26.57
N ARG A 229 12.15 2.33 27.25
CA ARG A 229 12.21 1.58 28.52
C ARG A 229 12.76 0.17 28.35
N VAL A 230 12.22 -0.59 27.38
CA VAL A 230 12.62 -1.99 27.13
C VAL A 230 14.06 -2.10 26.65
N PHE A 231 14.47 -1.19 25.76
CA PHE A 231 15.83 -1.15 25.22
C PHE A 231 16.79 -0.27 26.04
N GLN A 232 16.35 0.23 27.21
CA GLN A 232 17.16 1.05 28.12
C GLN A 232 17.87 2.21 27.41
N CYS A 233 17.16 2.89 26.50
CA CYS A 233 17.72 4.00 25.74
C CYS A 233 17.93 5.22 26.64
N ASP A 234 19.16 5.72 26.75
CA ASP A 234 19.44 6.97 27.47
C ASP A 234 18.61 8.13 26.92
N GLY A 235 18.24 9.06 27.81
CA GLY A 235 17.55 10.29 27.43
C GLY A 235 18.39 11.16 26.48
N ASN A 236 17.70 11.88 25.60
CA ASN A 236 18.29 12.78 24.59
C ASN A 236 19.20 12.09 23.56
N LYS A 237 19.13 10.77 23.43
CA LYS A 237 19.77 10.05 22.32
C LYS A 237 18.87 10.06 21.09
N ALA A 238 19.47 9.71 19.94
CA ALA A 238 18.77 9.72 18.65
C ALA A 238 17.45 8.93 18.66
N MET A 239 17.38 7.79 19.35
CA MET A 239 16.18 6.94 19.47
C MET A 239 15.34 7.19 20.72
N ASN A 240 15.73 8.14 21.59
CA ASN A 240 14.97 8.57 22.76
C ASN A 240 15.09 10.09 22.97
N PRO A 241 14.55 10.90 22.04
CA PRO A 241 14.57 12.35 22.16
C PRO A 241 13.69 12.81 23.34
N SER A 242 14.03 13.96 23.93
CA SER A 242 13.21 14.62 24.97
C SER A 242 11.81 14.98 24.45
N HIS A 243 11.75 15.48 23.22
CA HIS A 243 10.49 15.87 22.59
C HIS A 243 9.89 14.68 21.82
N LYS A 244 8.81 14.11 22.36
CA LYS A 244 8.02 13.03 21.76
C LYS A 244 6.64 13.57 21.34
N CYS A 245 6.09 13.00 20.27
CA CYS A 245 4.75 13.31 19.76
C CYS A 245 3.83 12.09 20.00
N PRO A 246 3.20 11.96 21.18
CA PRO A 246 2.25 10.87 21.42
C PRO A 246 0.93 11.14 20.69
N ILE A 247 0.45 10.18 19.88
CA ILE A 247 -0.87 10.26 19.22
C ILE A 247 -1.93 9.60 20.07
N TRP A 248 -1.64 8.39 20.51
CA TRP A 248 -2.52 7.57 21.32
C TRP A 248 -1.92 7.54 22.73
N SER A 249 -2.63 8.09 23.70
CA SER A 249 -2.27 7.91 25.11
C SER A 249 -2.45 6.43 25.45
N SER A 250 -1.35 5.72 25.71
CA SER A 250 -1.37 4.38 26.32
C SER A 250 -1.82 4.44 27.78
#